data_AF-A0A380FFI3-F1
#
_entry.id   AF-A0A380FFI3-F1
#
_cell.length_a   1.000
_cell.length_b   1.000
_cell.length_c   1.000
_cell.angle_alpha   90.00
_cell.angle_beta   90.00
_cell.angle_gamma   90.00
#
_symmetry.space_group_name_H-M   'P 1'
#
loop_
_entity.id
_entity.type
_entity.pdbx_description
1 polymer ?
#
loop_
_entity_poly.entity_id
_entity_poly.type
_entity_poly.pdbx_seq_one_letter_code
_entity_poly.pdbx_strand_id
1 'polypeptide(L)'
;MLRGDPVKIAFGTVILASMVALDGDGTTTFIITVTAMMPLYKKIGMSLYTLSTLALLSIGVMNMLPWGGPTARAISSLQVTTEEVFIPIIPAMVAGIVFAFIVAYILGKRSRKFITSYTDIDLDDVTKTDTKEESLLKRPKMIIPNAILTISLIICLIIGLLPIPVLFMLWFGVALLVNYPNLSIQNSVVKKHAGDVLAVISLVFASGIFTGVMNGTKMVNEMANALVHIIPDAMGNHFALITAILSGPFTYFMANDPFYYGVLPILAESAQQFGISKVAMARASVLGQPLHVLSPLYAAGYLLVGMLDIEYGQNQRIVIKWAIGSSLFMILVACILGIIPW
;
A
#
# COMPACT_ATOMS: atom_id res chain seq x y z
N MET A 1 -31.41 0.25 3.04
CA MET A 1 -31.52 1.62 3.59
C MET A 1 -30.31 1.93 4.46
N LEU A 2 -29.28 2.58 3.88
CA LEU A 2 -28.25 3.25 4.66
C LEU A 2 -28.87 4.54 5.23
N ARG A 3 -29.55 4.46 6.38
CA ARG A 3 -29.82 5.66 7.19
C ARG A 3 -28.47 6.38 7.33
N GLY A 4 -28.37 7.64 6.87
CA GLY A 4 -27.14 8.41 6.63
C GLY A 4 -26.25 8.65 7.86
N ASP A 5 -25.86 7.58 8.53
CA ASP A 5 -25.03 7.57 9.73
C ASP A 5 -23.56 7.76 9.31
N PRO A 6 -22.91 8.86 9.74
CA PRO A 6 -21.53 9.16 9.39
C PRO A 6 -20.55 8.01 9.70
N VAL A 7 -20.81 7.21 10.74
CA VAL A 7 -19.96 6.07 11.10
C VAL A 7 -20.07 4.95 10.06
N LYS A 8 -21.28 4.68 9.56
CA LYS A 8 -21.49 3.65 8.53
C LYS A 8 -20.84 4.04 7.21
N ILE A 9 -20.92 5.33 6.86
CA ILE A 9 -20.26 5.86 5.66
C ILE A 9 -18.74 5.78 5.80
N ALA A 10 -18.19 6.15 6.97
CA ALA A 10 -16.77 6.02 7.26
C ALA A 10 -16.29 4.56 7.18
N PHE A 11 -17.05 3.61 7.73
CA PHE A 11 -16.74 2.17 7.61
C PHE A 11 -16.81 1.71 6.15
N GLY A 12 -17.83 2.15 5.41
CA GLY A 12 -17.94 1.90 3.97
C GLY A 12 -16.73 2.42 3.19
N THR A 13 -16.18 3.58 3.58
CA THR A 13 -14.94 4.13 2.97
C THR A 13 -13.75 3.20 3.21
N VAL A 14 -13.53 2.73 4.44
CA VAL A 14 -12.42 1.82 4.74
C VAL A 14 -12.57 0.51 3.97
N ILE A 15 -13.77 -0.08 3.96
CA ILE A 15 -14.04 -1.33 3.22
C ILE A 15 -13.76 -1.15 1.73
N LEU A 16 -14.34 -0.11 1.12
CA LEU A 16 -14.19 0.14 -0.31
C LEU A 16 -12.72 0.42 -0.66
N ALA A 17 -12.06 1.32 0.07
CA ALA A 17 -10.67 1.67 -0.19
C ALA A 17 -9.75 0.46 -0.03
N SER A 18 -9.94 -0.35 1.00
CA SER A 18 -9.13 -1.56 1.21
C SER A 18 -9.40 -2.63 0.15
N MET A 19 -10.64 -2.78 -0.32
CA MET A 19 -10.96 -3.73 -1.39
C MET A 19 -10.37 -3.30 -2.74
N VAL A 20 -10.44 -2.01 -3.08
CA VAL A 20 -9.88 -1.51 -4.34
C VAL A 20 -8.36 -1.57 -4.29
N ALA A 21 -7.76 -1.19 -3.16
CA ALA A 21 -6.31 -1.22 -2.96
C ALA A 21 -5.69 -2.63 -2.95
N LEU A 22 -6.48 -3.69 -3.16
CA LEU A 22 -5.95 -5.03 -3.44
C LEU A 22 -5.06 -5.05 -4.69
N ASP A 23 -5.22 -4.11 -5.62
CA ASP A 23 -4.31 -3.95 -6.76
C ASP A 23 -2.96 -3.31 -6.40
N GLY A 24 -2.82 -2.78 -5.18
CA GLY A 24 -1.61 -2.13 -4.68
C GLY A 24 -1.36 -0.72 -5.26
N ASP A 25 -2.26 -0.19 -6.08
CA ASP A 25 -2.14 1.13 -6.70
C ASP A 25 -3.00 2.19 -5.98
N GLY A 26 -2.37 3.29 -5.59
CA GLY A 26 -3.08 4.39 -4.95
C GLY A 26 -3.95 5.17 -5.92
N THR A 27 -3.56 5.27 -7.18
CA THR A 27 -4.26 6.09 -8.18
C THR A 27 -5.65 5.53 -8.45
N THR A 28 -5.75 4.24 -8.79
CA THR A 28 -7.02 3.52 -8.96
C THR A 28 -7.86 3.55 -7.69
N THR A 29 -7.23 3.29 -6.54
CA THR A 29 -7.89 3.34 -5.23
C THR A 29 -8.57 4.66 -4.97
N PHE A 30 -7.86 5.77 -5.17
CA PHE A 30 -8.42 7.11 -4.93
C PHE A 30 -9.47 7.47 -5.96
N ILE A 31 -9.27 7.17 -7.24
CA ILE A 31 -10.26 7.45 -8.28
C ILE A 31 -11.59 6.76 -7.94
N ILE A 32 -11.57 5.46 -7.66
CA ILE A 32 -12.79 4.69 -7.38
C ILE A 32 -13.39 5.09 -6.03
N THR A 33 -12.59 5.20 -4.97
CA THR A 33 -13.08 5.51 -3.63
C THR A 33 -13.67 6.91 -3.57
N VAL A 34 -12.99 7.92 -4.13
CA VAL A 34 -13.48 9.31 -4.12
C VAL A 34 -14.72 9.46 -4.99
N THR A 35 -14.75 8.86 -6.19
CA THR A 35 -15.93 8.97 -7.06
C THR A 35 -17.18 8.37 -6.43
N ALA A 36 -17.06 7.25 -5.72
CA ALA A 36 -18.17 6.59 -5.05
C ALA A 36 -18.56 7.26 -3.71
N MET A 37 -17.58 7.66 -2.90
CA MET A 37 -17.85 8.10 -1.52
C MET A 37 -18.04 9.61 -1.38
N MET A 38 -17.41 10.43 -2.24
CA MET A 38 -17.48 11.90 -2.11
C MET A 38 -18.92 12.45 -2.17
N PRO A 39 -19.82 11.98 -3.06
CA PRO A 39 -21.22 12.44 -3.07
C PRO A 39 -21.92 12.22 -1.73
N LEU A 40 -21.69 11.05 -1.11
CA LEU A 40 -22.24 10.70 0.19
C LEU A 40 -21.74 11.66 1.28
N TYR A 41 -20.43 11.90 1.33
CA TYR A 41 -19.83 12.83 2.30
C TYR A 41 -20.37 14.25 2.14
N LYS A 42 -20.49 14.74 0.91
CA LYS A 42 -21.06 16.08 0.62
C LYS A 42 -22.53 16.18 1.03
N LYS A 43 -23.34 15.15 0.74
CA LYS A 43 -24.78 15.14 1.06
C LYS A 43 -25.07 15.21 2.56
N ILE A 44 -24.28 14.50 3.38
CA ILE A 44 -24.44 14.53 4.85
C ILE A 44 -23.65 15.64 5.54
N GLY A 45 -22.90 16.47 4.79
CA GLY A 45 -22.06 17.53 5.35
C GLY A 45 -20.82 17.03 6.11
N MET A 46 -20.33 15.83 5.79
CA MET A 46 -19.14 15.25 6.42
C MET A 46 -17.86 15.76 5.77
N SER A 47 -16.85 16.06 6.58
CA SER A 47 -15.58 16.61 6.12
C SER A 47 -14.85 15.67 5.14
N LEU A 48 -14.46 16.19 3.98
CA LEU A 48 -13.68 15.45 2.96
C LEU A 48 -12.27 15.09 3.46
N TYR A 49 -11.73 15.81 4.44
CA TYR A 49 -10.51 15.37 5.15
C TYR A 49 -10.66 14.00 5.83
N THR A 50 -11.87 13.62 6.25
CA THR A 50 -12.11 12.28 6.82
C THR A 50 -12.07 11.22 5.74
N LEU A 51 -12.67 11.47 4.58
CA LEU A 51 -12.58 10.59 3.41
C LEU A 51 -11.12 10.38 3.00
N SER A 52 -10.35 11.47 2.89
CA SER A 52 -8.91 11.44 2.62
C SER A 52 -8.14 10.60 3.64
N THR A 53 -8.37 10.86 4.93
CA THR A 53 -7.69 10.13 6.03
C THR A 53 -7.93 8.62 5.91
N LEU A 54 -9.18 8.19 5.75
CA LEU A 54 -9.52 6.77 5.70
C LEU A 54 -9.00 6.10 4.43
N ALA A 55 -9.08 6.77 3.28
CA ALA A 55 -8.50 6.26 2.04
C ALA A 55 -6.99 6.09 2.13
N LEU A 56 -6.27 7.08 2.69
CA LEU A 56 -4.82 7.03 2.90
C LEU A 56 -4.39 5.94 3.89
N LEU A 57 -5.12 5.76 4.99
CA LEU A 57 -4.83 4.68 5.94
C LEU A 57 -5.04 3.30 5.28
N SER A 58 -6.12 3.12 4.52
CA SER A 58 -6.39 1.88 3.81
C SER A 58 -5.29 1.55 2.80
N ILE A 59 -4.95 2.47 1.89
CA ILE A 59 -3.87 2.21 0.92
C ILE A 59 -2.51 2.06 1.60
N GLY A 60 -2.23 2.79 2.68
CA GLY A 60 -0.99 2.68 3.43
C GLY A 60 -0.76 1.27 3.98
N VAL A 61 -1.83 0.60 4.42
CA VAL A 61 -1.76 -0.81 4.85
C VAL A 61 -1.69 -1.74 3.65
N MET A 62 -2.53 -1.52 2.63
CA MET A 62 -2.61 -2.39 1.46
C MET A 62 -1.37 -2.32 0.56
N ASN A 63 -0.57 -1.25 0.65
CA ASN A 63 0.71 -1.15 -0.06
C ASN A 63 1.76 -2.17 0.41
N MET A 64 1.50 -2.88 1.52
CA MET A 64 2.34 -3.96 2.01
C MET A 64 2.12 -5.29 1.27
N LEU A 65 1.13 -5.37 0.37
CA LEU A 65 0.93 -6.54 -0.50
C LEU A 65 2.21 -6.86 -1.30
N PRO A 66 2.41 -8.12 -1.70
CA PRO A 66 3.63 -8.55 -2.39
C PRO A 66 3.94 -7.79 -3.68
N TRP A 67 2.89 -7.41 -4.40
CA TRP A 67 2.95 -6.62 -5.63
C TRP A 67 2.85 -5.12 -5.38
N GLY A 68 2.69 -4.70 -4.11
CA GLY A 68 2.83 -3.32 -3.70
C GLY A 68 4.28 -2.85 -3.88
N GLY A 69 4.44 -1.60 -4.28
CA GLY A 69 5.74 -1.02 -4.61
C GLY A 69 6.84 -1.23 -3.55
N PRO A 70 6.60 -0.96 -2.26
CA PRO A 70 7.56 -1.09 -1.17
C PRO A 70 7.97 -2.54 -0.90
N THR A 71 7.00 -3.45 -0.76
CA THR A 71 7.27 -4.87 -0.47
C THR A 71 8.04 -5.53 -1.61
N ALA A 72 7.65 -5.26 -2.87
CA ALA A 72 8.38 -5.77 -4.03
C ALA A 72 9.86 -5.33 -4.05
N ARG A 73 10.14 -4.07 -3.67
CA ARG A 73 11.51 -3.54 -3.57
C ARG A 73 12.28 -4.13 -2.39
N ALA A 74 11.65 -4.34 -1.24
CA ALA A 74 12.27 -5.00 -0.10
C ALA A 74 12.70 -6.44 -0.44
N ILE A 75 11.81 -7.17 -1.10
CA ILE A 75 12.05 -8.56 -1.55
C ILE A 75 13.21 -8.62 -2.56
N SER A 76 13.18 -7.76 -3.58
CA SER A 76 14.22 -7.76 -4.62
C SER A 76 15.57 -7.23 -4.11
N SER A 77 15.58 -6.21 -3.25
CA SER A 77 16.83 -5.66 -2.70
C SER A 77 17.56 -6.65 -1.78
N LEU A 78 16.82 -7.32 -0.91
CA LEU A 78 17.39 -8.26 0.06
C LEU A 78 17.52 -9.68 -0.47
N GLN A 79 17.05 -9.94 -1.70
CA GLN A 79 17.09 -11.24 -2.37
C GLN A 79 16.43 -12.33 -1.51
N VAL A 80 15.30 -11.99 -0.89
CA VAL A 80 14.49 -12.90 -0.06
C VAL A 80 13.28 -13.38 -0.83
N THR A 81 12.59 -14.41 -0.33
CA THR A 81 11.37 -14.90 -0.97
C THR A 81 10.16 -14.10 -0.52
N THR A 82 9.13 -14.07 -1.37
CA THR A 82 7.91 -13.31 -1.07
C THR A 82 7.11 -13.95 0.03
N GLU A 83 7.05 -15.27 0.03
CA GLU A 83 6.31 -16.10 0.98
C GLU A 83 6.85 -15.88 2.40
N GLU A 84 8.17 -15.82 2.56
CA GLU A 84 8.83 -15.56 3.84
C GLU A 84 8.56 -14.15 4.37
N VAL A 85 8.40 -13.16 3.50
CA VAL A 85 8.14 -11.76 3.92
C VAL A 85 6.65 -11.55 4.16
N PHE A 86 5.80 -11.91 3.21
CA PHE A 86 4.40 -11.52 3.18
C PHE A 86 3.50 -12.32 4.13
N ILE A 87 3.61 -13.66 4.15
CA ILE A 87 2.69 -14.50 4.93
C ILE A 87 2.72 -14.08 6.42
N PRO A 88 3.89 -13.86 7.05
CA PRO A 88 3.95 -13.42 8.45
C PRO A 88 3.50 -11.98 8.67
N ILE A 89 3.45 -11.13 7.64
CA ILE A 89 3.00 -9.74 7.73
C ILE A 89 1.46 -9.62 7.79
N ILE A 90 0.72 -10.61 7.27
CA ILE A 90 -0.75 -10.57 7.18
C ILE A 90 -1.42 -10.17 8.52
N PRO A 91 -1.06 -10.73 9.69
CA PRO A 91 -1.64 -10.29 10.96
C PRO A 91 -1.39 -8.81 11.29
N ALA A 92 -0.22 -8.26 10.94
CA ALA A 92 0.08 -6.85 11.12
C ALA A 92 -0.75 -5.98 10.16
N MET A 93 -0.98 -6.43 8.92
CA MET A 93 -1.89 -5.74 7.99
C MET A 93 -3.34 -5.75 8.52
N VAL A 94 -3.81 -6.88 9.04
CA VAL A 94 -5.14 -6.96 9.67
C VAL A 94 -5.23 -5.96 10.83
N ALA A 95 -4.19 -5.85 11.65
CA ALA A 95 -4.13 -4.83 12.71
C ALA A 95 -4.19 -3.41 12.15
N GLY A 96 -3.50 -3.11 11.05
CA GLY A 96 -3.58 -1.82 10.36
C GLY A 96 -4.98 -1.48 9.85
N ILE A 97 -5.67 -2.46 9.26
CA ILE A 97 -7.07 -2.29 8.82
C ILE A 97 -8.01 -2.11 10.01
N VAL A 98 -7.84 -2.88 11.09
CA VAL A 98 -8.58 -2.70 12.34
C VAL A 98 -8.35 -1.30 12.90
N PHE A 99 -7.12 -0.79 12.85
CA PHE A 99 -6.81 0.58 13.24
C PHE A 99 -7.56 1.59 12.35
N ALA A 100 -7.59 1.39 11.03
CA ALA A 100 -8.38 2.23 10.13
C ALA A 100 -9.88 2.25 10.48
N PHE A 101 -10.46 1.11 10.89
CA PHE A 101 -11.83 1.06 11.41
C PHE A 101 -12.00 1.80 12.73
N ILE A 102 -11.03 1.72 13.64
CA ILE A 102 -11.04 2.50 14.90
C ILE A 102 -11.04 4.01 14.57
N VAL A 103 -10.19 4.45 13.65
CA VAL A 103 -10.15 5.84 13.19
C VAL A 103 -11.48 6.23 12.53
N ALA A 104 -12.05 5.37 11.69
CA ALA A 104 -13.35 5.59 11.05
C ALA A 104 -14.47 5.77 12.09
N TYR A 105 -14.45 4.99 13.16
CA TYR A 105 -15.40 5.12 14.27
C TYR A 105 -15.22 6.46 15.00
N ILE A 106 -13.98 6.83 15.33
CA ILE A 106 -13.67 8.09 16.04
C ILE A 106 -14.08 9.30 15.21
N LEU A 107 -13.66 9.36 13.94
CA LEU A 107 -13.96 10.47 13.05
C LEU A 107 -15.45 10.52 12.70
N GLY A 108 -16.07 9.39 12.38
CA GLY A 108 -17.52 9.32 12.11
C GLY A 108 -18.36 9.74 13.31
N LYS A 109 -18.01 9.30 14.54
CA LYS A 109 -18.70 9.72 15.76
C LYS A 109 -18.51 11.21 16.05
N ARG A 110 -17.34 11.77 15.74
CA ARG A 110 -17.10 13.22 15.84
C ARG A 110 -17.98 13.99 14.85
N SER A 111 -18.13 13.49 13.62
CA SER A 111 -18.99 14.10 12.61
C SER A 111 -20.46 14.12 13.01
N ARG A 112 -20.96 13.12 13.77
CA ARG A 112 -22.34 13.12 14.30
C ARG A 112 -22.70 14.34 15.13
N LYS A 113 -21.73 14.98 15.80
CA LYS A 113 -21.98 16.19 16.62
C LYS A 113 -22.33 17.43 15.80
N PHE A 114 -21.98 17.43 14.51
CA PHE A 114 -22.12 18.59 13.62
C PHE A 114 -23.20 18.38 12.56
N ILE A 115 -23.80 17.19 12.51
CA ILE A 115 -24.80 16.80 11.50
C ILE A 115 -26.16 16.75 12.19
N THR A 116 -27.00 17.75 11.92
CA THR A 116 -28.27 17.99 12.62
C THR A 116 -29.45 17.20 12.04
N SER A 117 -29.31 16.61 10.85
CA SER A 117 -30.36 15.79 10.22
C SER A 117 -29.76 14.56 9.55
N TYR A 118 -30.30 13.38 9.88
CA TYR A 118 -29.98 12.13 9.18
C TYR A 118 -30.78 12.12 7.88
N THR A 119 -30.22 12.69 6.82
CA THR A 119 -30.83 12.64 5.49
C THR A 119 -30.89 11.19 5.02
N ASP A 120 -32.04 10.76 4.52
CA ASP A 120 -32.13 9.47 3.82
C ASP A 120 -31.29 9.55 2.52
N ILE A 121 -30.37 8.61 2.39
CA ILE A 121 -29.52 8.44 1.21
C ILE A 121 -30.27 7.48 0.29
N ASP A 122 -30.65 7.96 -0.89
CA ASP A 122 -31.26 7.15 -1.94
C ASP A 122 -30.16 6.58 -2.86
N LEU A 123 -30.45 5.48 -3.54
CA LEU A 123 -29.52 4.85 -4.48
C LEU A 123 -29.14 5.80 -5.63
N ASP A 124 -30.07 6.68 -6.01
CA ASP A 124 -29.89 7.68 -7.06
C ASP A 124 -28.80 8.72 -6.72
N ASP A 125 -28.47 8.92 -5.43
CA ASP A 125 -27.40 9.84 -4.99
C ASP A 125 -25.98 9.28 -5.22
N VAL A 126 -25.86 7.97 -5.46
CA VAL A 126 -24.58 7.26 -5.67
C VAL A 126 -24.28 7.10 -7.16
N THR A 127 -25.30 7.16 -8.02
CA THR A 127 -25.17 7.12 -9.48
C THR A 127 -24.73 8.48 -10.03
N LYS A 128 -23.45 8.62 -10.38
CA LYS A 128 -23.01 9.69 -11.28
C LYS A 128 -23.51 9.41 -12.69
N THR A 129 -23.96 10.46 -13.37
CA THR A 129 -24.21 10.48 -14.81
C THR A 129 -22.88 10.36 -15.54
N ASP A 130 -22.57 9.17 -16.07
CA ASP A 130 -21.31 8.88 -16.76
C ASP A 130 -21.15 9.75 -18.03
N THR A 131 -19.97 10.35 -18.20
CA THR A 131 -19.55 10.92 -19.49
C THR A 131 -19.26 9.80 -20.49
N LYS A 132 -19.55 10.05 -21.77
CA LYS A 132 -19.41 9.07 -22.88
C LYS A 132 -18.00 8.43 -23.00
N GLU A 133 -16.96 9.10 -22.53
CA GLU A 133 -15.58 8.58 -22.56
C GLU A 133 -15.31 7.51 -21.49
N GLU A 134 -15.92 7.59 -20.29
CA GLU A 134 -15.77 6.57 -19.25
C GLU A 134 -16.47 5.24 -19.61
N SER A 135 -17.52 5.31 -20.43
CA SER A 135 -18.34 4.17 -20.86
C SER A 135 -17.57 3.13 -21.70
N LEU A 136 -16.58 3.55 -22.48
CA LEU A 136 -15.85 2.66 -23.41
C LEU A 136 -14.82 1.75 -22.71
N LEU A 137 -14.29 2.17 -21.56
CA LEU A 137 -13.34 1.39 -20.77
C LEU A 137 -14.02 0.46 -19.76
N LYS A 138 -15.25 0.76 -19.36
CA LYS A 138 -15.98 -0.01 -18.33
C LYS A 138 -16.32 -1.45 -18.72
N ARG A 139 -16.29 -1.77 -20.03
CA ARG A 139 -16.52 -3.12 -20.60
C ARG A 139 -17.48 -3.96 -19.74
N PRO A 140 -18.73 -3.51 -19.54
CA PRO A 140 -19.58 -4.01 -18.46
C PRO A 140 -19.88 -5.51 -18.56
N LYS A 141 -19.78 -6.11 -19.75
CA LYS A 141 -19.93 -7.55 -19.97
C LYS A 141 -18.79 -8.41 -19.41
N MET A 142 -17.61 -7.82 -19.14
CA MET A 142 -16.42 -8.53 -18.66
C MET A 142 -16.26 -8.49 -17.14
N ILE A 143 -17.19 -7.86 -16.40
CA ILE A 143 -17.10 -7.73 -14.94
C ILE A 143 -17.10 -9.11 -14.26
N ILE A 144 -18.03 -10.00 -14.61
CA ILE A 144 -18.13 -11.33 -13.99
C ILE A 144 -16.93 -12.22 -14.36
N PRO A 145 -16.54 -12.36 -15.65
CA PRO A 145 -15.33 -13.11 -16.00
C PRO A 145 -14.07 -12.60 -15.30
N ASN A 146 -13.88 -11.27 -15.25
CA ASN A 146 -12.71 -10.69 -14.59
C ASN A 146 -12.78 -10.89 -13.07
N ALA A 147 -13.95 -10.77 -12.44
CA ALA A 147 -14.09 -11.05 -11.02
C ALA A 147 -13.74 -12.51 -10.69
N ILE A 148 -14.20 -13.48 -11.50
CA ILE A 148 -13.84 -14.90 -11.32
C ILE A 148 -12.33 -15.08 -11.46
N LEU A 149 -11.73 -14.46 -12.48
CA LEU A 149 -10.29 -14.55 -12.73
C LEU A 149 -9.47 -13.91 -11.59
N THR A 150 -9.90 -12.77 -11.06
CA THR A 150 -9.26 -12.11 -9.92
C THR A 150 -9.42 -12.92 -8.63
N ILE A 151 -10.61 -13.43 -8.35
CA ILE A 151 -10.85 -14.26 -7.16
C ILE A 151 -10.01 -15.54 -7.23
N SER A 152 -9.93 -16.19 -8.39
CA SER A 152 -9.09 -17.38 -8.55
C SER A 152 -7.60 -17.07 -8.38
N LEU A 153 -7.13 -15.91 -8.87
CA LEU A 153 -5.75 -15.46 -8.63
C LEU A 153 -5.47 -15.31 -7.14
N ILE A 154 -6.34 -14.59 -6.43
CA ILE A 154 -6.20 -14.35 -4.99
C ILE A 154 -6.17 -15.67 -4.23
N ILE A 155 -7.04 -16.62 -4.56
CA ILE A 155 -7.04 -17.96 -3.94
C ILE A 155 -5.72 -18.69 -4.21
N CYS A 156 -5.22 -18.69 -5.44
CA CYS A 156 -3.95 -19.34 -5.79
C CYS A 156 -2.75 -18.68 -5.10
N LEU A 157 -2.76 -17.35 -4.94
CA LEU A 157 -1.75 -16.61 -4.18
C LEU A 157 -1.77 -16.99 -2.70
N ILE A 158 -2.96 -17.15 -2.11
CA ILE A 158 -3.11 -17.55 -0.69
C ILE A 158 -2.65 -19.00 -0.47
N ILE A 159 -2.96 -19.91 -1.39
CA ILE A 159 -2.56 -21.33 -1.30
C ILE A 159 -1.05 -21.49 -1.59
N GLY A 160 -0.43 -20.54 -2.29
CA GLY A 160 0.98 -20.64 -2.69
C GLY A 160 1.21 -21.73 -3.73
N LEU A 161 0.26 -21.93 -4.66
CA LEU A 161 0.28 -23.05 -5.61
C LEU A 161 1.51 -23.03 -6.55
N LEU A 162 1.93 -21.82 -6.94
CA LEU A 162 3.07 -21.56 -7.83
C LEU A 162 3.76 -20.27 -7.35
N PRO A 163 5.03 -20.04 -7.75
CA PRO A 163 5.71 -18.79 -7.48
C PRO A 163 4.88 -17.60 -7.97
N ILE A 164 4.78 -16.55 -7.15
CA ILE A 164 3.92 -15.38 -7.40
C ILE A 164 4.12 -14.76 -8.80
N PRO A 165 5.36 -14.59 -9.31
CA PRO A 165 5.56 -14.07 -10.67
C PRO A 165 4.90 -14.95 -11.74
N VAL A 166 4.92 -16.27 -11.56
CA VAL A 166 4.32 -17.23 -12.49
C VAL A 166 2.80 -17.12 -12.47
N LEU A 167 2.19 -16.99 -11.29
CA LEU A 167 0.75 -16.78 -11.15
C LEU A 167 0.32 -15.48 -11.87
N PHE A 168 1.01 -14.37 -11.63
CA PHE A 168 0.69 -13.11 -12.32
C PHE A 168 0.87 -13.19 -13.84
N MET A 169 1.94 -13.83 -14.34
CA MET A 169 2.15 -14.00 -15.79
C MET A 169 1.03 -14.84 -16.44
N LEU A 170 0.64 -15.96 -15.82
CA LEU A 170 -0.41 -16.83 -16.36
C LEU A 170 -1.78 -16.14 -16.33
N TRP A 171 -2.15 -15.52 -15.20
CA TRP A 171 -3.42 -14.81 -15.08
C TRP A 171 -3.50 -13.59 -15.99
N PHE A 172 -2.41 -12.84 -16.12
CA PHE A 172 -2.34 -11.74 -17.09
C PHE A 172 -2.52 -12.24 -18.52
N GLY A 173 -1.87 -13.35 -18.89
CA GLY A 173 -2.03 -13.99 -20.20
C GLY A 173 -3.49 -14.36 -20.49
N VAL A 174 -4.14 -15.06 -19.55
CA VAL A 174 -5.56 -15.42 -19.65
C VAL A 174 -6.45 -14.16 -19.70
N ALA A 175 -6.19 -13.17 -18.83
CA ALA A 175 -6.94 -11.92 -18.80
C ALA A 175 -6.86 -11.19 -20.14
N LEU A 176 -5.67 -11.13 -20.74
CA LEU A 176 -5.45 -10.47 -22.01
C LEU A 176 -6.21 -11.17 -23.15
N LEU A 177 -6.16 -12.50 -23.20
CA LEU A 177 -6.88 -13.30 -24.21
C LEU A 177 -8.40 -13.17 -24.08
N VAL A 178 -8.91 -13.24 -22.86
CA VAL A 178 -10.36 -13.20 -22.56
C VAL A 178 -10.93 -11.79 -22.75
N ASN A 179 -10.21 -10.74 -22.33
CA ASN A 179 -10.67 -9.37 -22.49
C ASN A 179 -10.44 -8.83 -23.90
N TYR A 180 -9.35 -9.21 -24.56
CA TYR A 180 -8.96 -8.66 -25.85
C TYR A 180 -8.67 -9.78 -26.85
N PRO A 181 -9.69 -10.42 -27.46
CA PRO A 181 -9.46 -11.51 -28.41
C PRO A 181 -8.67 -11.09 -29.68
N ASN A 182 -8.68 -9.81 -30.02
CA ASN A 182 -7.96 -9.27 -31.18
C ASN A 182 -6.51 -8.92 -30.83
N LEU A 183 -5.55 -9.57 -31.50
CA LEU A 183 -4.10 -9.39 -31.31
C LEU A 183 -3.62 -7.93 -31.45
N SER A 184 -4.21 -7.15 -32.36
CA SER A 184 -3.84 -5.74 -32.54
C SER A 184 -4.19 -4.91 -31.30
N ILE A 185 -5.35 -5.19 -30.68
CA ILE A 185 -5.79 -4.53 -29.46
C ILE A 185 -4.98 -5.01 -28.25
N GLN A 186 -4.63 -6.31 -28.19
CA GLN A 186 -3.73 -6.81 -27.15
C GLN A 186 -2.40 -6.05 -27.17
N ASN A 187 -1.81 -5.90 -28.35
CA ASN A 187 -0.54 -5.21 -28.54
C ASN A 187 -0.63 -3.72 -28.17
N SER A 188 -1.74 -3.04 -28.51
CA SER A 188 -1.93 -1.64 -28.14
C SER A 188 -2.08 -1.46 -26.62
N VAL A 189 -2.77 -2.37 -25.93
CA VAL A 189 -2.90 -2.35 -24.47
C VAL A 189 -1.57 -2.60 -23.78
N VAL A 190 -0.81 -3.61 -24.22
CA VAL A 190 0.53 -3.89 -23.68
C VAL A 190 1.46 -2.70 -23.89
N LYS A 191 1.49 -2.13 -25.10
CA LYS A 191 2.30 -0.93 -25.41
C LYS A 191 1.93 0.27 -24.55
N LYS A 192 0.63 0.45 -24.24
CA LYS A 192 0.16 1.54 -23.39
C LYS A 192 0.80 1.50 -22.00
N HIS A 193 1.03 0.31 -21.44
CA HIS A 193 1.60 0.13 -20.11
C HIS A 193 3.11 -0.23 -20.12
N ALA A 194 3.69 -0.46 -21.31
CA ALA A 194 5.08 -0.90 -21.45
C ALA A 194 6.08 0.12 -20.88
N GLY A 195 5.83 1.42 -21.03
CA GLY A 195 6.72 2.47 -20.51
C GLY A 195 6.93 2.36 -19.00
N ASP A 196 5.83 2.25 -18.25
CA ASP A 196 5.86 2.11 -16.79
C ASP A 196 6.56 0.81 -16.37
N VAL A 197 6.24 -0.30 -17.04
CA VAL A 197 6.84 -1.61 -16.74
C VAL A 197 8.33 -1.64 -17.03
N LEU A 198 8.78 -1.08 -18.17
CA LEU A 198 10.20 -1.03 -18.53
C LEU A 198 11.02 -0.19 -17.56
N ALA A 199 10.46 0.90 -17.03
CA ALA A 199 11.10 1.70 -15.99
C ALA A 199 11.31 0.88 -14.72
N VAL A 200 10.28 0.15 -14.26
CA VAL A 200 10.38 -0.72 -13.09
C VAL A 200 11.39 -1.85 -13.30
N ILE A 201 11.39 -2.51 -14.46
CA ILE A 201 12.36 -3.56 -14.79
C ILE A 201 13.78 -3.02 -14.76
N SER A 202 14.01 -1.86 -15.41
CA SER A 202 15.33 -1.22 -15.46
C SER A 202 15.85 -0.89 -14.06
N LEU A 203 14.98 -0.40 -13.18
CA LEU A 203 15.30 -0.11 -11.79
C LEU A 203 15.67 -1.38 -11.01
N VAL A 204 14.91 -2.47 -11.16
CA VAL A 204 15.20 -3.74 -10.49
C VAL A 204 16.55 -4.29 -10.95
N PHE A 205 16.86 -4.22 -12.25
CA PHE A 205 18.17 -4.60 -12.78
C PHE A 205 19.29 -3.72 -12.23
N ALA A 206 19.11 -2.39 -12.24
CA ALA A 206 20.08 -1.44 -11.71
C ALA A 206 20.34 -1.67 -10.21
N SER A 207 19.30 -1.95 -9.43
CA SER A 207 19.42 -2.32 -8.03
C SER A 207 20.18 -3.64 -7.85
N GLY A 208 19.89 -4.66 -8.66
CA GLY A 208 20.62 -5.93 -8.62
C GLY A 208 22.11 -5.73 -8.88
N ILE A 209 22.46 -4.89 -9.87
CA ILE A 209 23.85 -4.51 -10.16
C ILE A 209 24.45 -3.75 -8.98
N PHE A 210 23.76 -2.74 -8.44
CA PHE A 210 24.23 -1.94 -7.32
C PHE A 210 24.50 -2.81 -6.08
N THR A 211 23.52 -3.63 -5.68
CA THR A 211 23.63 -4.58 -4.57
C THR A 211 24.75 -5.59 -4.81
N GLY A 212 24.88 -6.09 -6.04
CA GLY A 212 25.96 -6.98 -6.47
C GLY A 212 27.34 -6.33 -6.35
N VAL A 213 27.49 -5.07 -6.77
CA VAL A 213 28.74 -4.31 -6.63
C VAL A 213 29.04 -4.09 -5.16
N MET A 214 28.10 -3.60 -4.35
CA MET A 214 28.36 -3.33 -2.92
C MET A 214 28.72 -4.60 -2.14
N ASN A 215 28.04 -5.73 -2.41
CA ASN A 215 28.33 -7.01 -1.76
C ASN A 215 29.65 -7.62 -2.28
N GLY A 216 29.90 -7.51 -3.58
CA GLY A 216 31.11 -8.01 -4.23
C GLY A 216 32.38 -7.27 -3.81
N THR A 217 32.30 -5.94 -3.64
CA THR A 217 33.41 -5.10 -3.18
C THR A 217 33.58 -5.09 -1.66
N LYS A 218 32.72 -5.78 -0.92
CA LYS A 218 32.66 -5.77 0.56
C LYS A 218 32.37 -4.40 1.17
N MET A 219 31.91 -3.43 0.37
CA MET A 219 31.56 -2.10 0.86
C MET A 219 30.40 -2.17 1.86
N VAL A 220 29.41 -3.05 1.65
CA VAL A 220 28.33 -3.21 2.65
C VAL A 220 28.87 -3.72 3.98
N ASN A 221 29.84 -4.65 3.96
CA ASN A 221 30.43 -5.19 5.18
C ASN A 221 31.16 -4.10 5.98
N GLU A 222 31.92 -3.23 5.31
CA GLU A 222 32.63 -2.12 5.98
C GLU A 222 31.66 -1.06 6.50
N MET A 223 30.63 -0.71 5.73
CA MET A 223 29.59 0.23 6.18
C MET A 223 28.81 -0.34 7.37
N ALA A 224 28.52 -1.64 7.33
CA ALA A 224 27.88 -2.36 8.43
C ALA A 224 28.76 -2.39 9.67
N ASN A 225 30.05 -2.72 9.54
CA ASN A 225 31.03 -2.69 10.64
C ASN A 225 31.12 -1.29 11.26
N ALA A 226 31.14 -0.23 10.44
CA ALA A 226 31.16 1.14 10.93
C ALA A 226 29.87 1.51 11.70
N LEU A 227 28.71 1.07 11.23
CA LEU A 227 27.43 1.23 11.93
C LEU A 227 27.40 0.45 13.25
N VAL A 228 27.85 -0.81 13.23
CA VAL A 228 27.93 -1.69 14.41
C VAL A 228 28.83 -1.10 15.48
N HIS A 229 29.95 -0.47 15.12
CA HIS A 229 30.83 0.19 16.08
C HIS A 229 30.24 1.43 16.76
N ILE A 230 29.22 2.04 16.17
CA ILE A 230 28.51 3.20 16.74
C ILE A 230 27.31 2.75 17.57
N ILE A 231 26.74 1.59 17.26
CA ILE A 231 25.53 1.07 17.90
C ILE A 231 25.92 0.25 19.14
N PRO A 232 25.40 0.58 20.34
CA PRO A 232 25.68 -0.20 21.54
C PRO A 232 25.25 -1.67 21.38
N ASP A 233 26.02 -2.62 21.92
CA ASP A 233 25.73 -4.06 21.83
C ASP A 233 24.30 -4.43 22.29
N ALA A 234 23.74 -3.67 23.25
CA ALA A 234 22.37 -3.83 23.74
C ALA A 234 21.29 -3.56 22.67
N MET A 235 21.60 -2.82 21.60
CA MET A 235 20.68 -2.55 20.49
C MET A 235 20.73 -3.62 19.39
N GLY A 236 21.62 -4.60 19.49
CA GLY A 236 21.76 -5.69 18.50
C GLY A 236 20.46 -6.43 18.22
N ASN A 237 19.68 -6.78 19.26
CA ASN A 237 18.39 -7.46 19.10
C ASN A 237 17.26 -6.55 18.57
N HIS A 238 17.46 -5.23 18.59
CA HIS A 238 16.43 -4.24 18.28
C HIS A 238 16.53 -3.69 16.85
N PHE A 239 17.48 -4.14 16.01
CA PHE A 239 17.67 -3.60 14.65
C PHE A 239 16.40 -3.67 13.78
N ALA A 240 15.64 -4.75 13.88
CA ALA A 240 14.38 -4.86 13.15
C ALA A 240 13.33 -3.86 13.67
N LEU A 241 13.21 -3.69 15.00
CA LEU A 241 12.34 -2.65 15.58
C LEU A 241 12.77 -1.24 15.16
N ILE A 242 14.07 -0.93 15.21
CA ILE A 242 14.63 0.36 14.77
C ILE A 242 14.30 0.60 13.29
N THR A 243 14.51 -0.42 12.46
CA THR A 243 14.19 -0.36 11.02
C THR A 243 12.70 -0.13 10.80
N ALA A 244 11.84 -0.79 11.57
CA ALA A 244 10.40 -0.60 11.46
C ALA A 244 9.98 0.83 11.79
N ILE A 245 10.53 1.42 12.85
CA ILE A 245 10.26 2.81 13.25
C ILE A 245 10.83 3.80 12.23
N LEU A 246 12.08 3.60 11.77
CA LEU A 246 12.74 4.49 10.83
C LEU A 246 12.21 4.39 9.40
N SER A 247 11.60 3.26 9.03
CA SER A 247 11.02 3.08 7.70
C SER A 247 9.98 4.15 7.37
N GLY A 248 9.15 4.56 8.34
CA GLY A 248 8.14 5.60 8.14
C GLY A 248 8.75 6.96 7.78
N PRO A 249 9.63 7.56 8.63
CA PRO A 249 10.32 8.80 8.32
C PRO A 249 11.14 8.75 7.04
N PHE A 250 11.91 7.66 6.80
CA PHE A 250 12.72 7.56 5.59
C PHE A 250 11.85 7.49 4.33
N THR A 251 10.80 6.68 4.31
CA THR A 251 9.90 6.60 3.15
C THR A 251 8.99 7.82 2.99
N TYR A 252 8.87 8.67 4.02
CA TYR A 252 8.19 9.97 3.93
C TYR A 252 9.09 11.03 3.27
N PHE A 253 10.35 11.15 3.70
CA PHE A 253 11.28 12.19 3.21
C PHE A 253 12.11 11.78 1.99
N MET A 254 12.26 10.48 1.75
CA MET A 254 13.01 9.92 0.63
C MET A 254 12.05 9.14 -0.27
N ALA A 255 12.39 9.07 -1.56
CA ALA A 255 11.70 8.15 -2.46
C ALA A 255 11.93 6.70 -2.01
N ASN A 256 11.01 5.80 -2.39
CA ASN A 256 11.14 4.38 -2.07
C ASN A 256 12.44 3.78 -2.61
N ASP A 257 12.89 4.19 -3.80
CA ASP A 257 14.03 3.55 -4.45
C ASP A 257 15.34 3.74 -3.66
N PRO A 258 15.74 4.97 -3.25
CA PRO A 258 16.91 5.16 -2.39
C PRO A 258 16.82 4.42 -1.05
N PHE A 259 15.63 4.36 -0.43
CA PHE A 259 15.47 3.67 0.84
C PHE A 259 15.64 2.15 0.69
N TYR A 260 14.86 1.52 -0.20
CA TYR A 260 14.86 0.07 -0.33
C TYR A 260 16.11 -0.49 -1.02
N TYR A 261 16.69 0.24 -1.97
CA TYR A 261 17.85 -0.25 -2.73
C TYR A 261 19.19 0.27 -2.20
N GLY A 262 19.19 1.36 -1.42
CA GLY A 262 20.40 1.92 -0.82
C GLY A 262 20.49 1.61 0.67
N VAL A 263 19.53 2.11 1.45
CA VAL A 263 19.59 2.08 2.92
C VAL A 263 19.30 0.70 3.50
N LEU A 264 18.23 0.05 3.05
CA LEU A 264 17.77 -1.23 3.61
C LEU A 264 18.82 -2.35 3.52
N PRO A 265 19.56 -2.56 2.40
CA PRO A 265 20.61 -3.58 2.33
C PRO A 265 21.71 -3.36 3.36
N ILE A 266 22.11 -2.11 3.59
CA ILE A 266 23.13 -1.75 4.59
C ILE A 266 22.62 -2.08 5.99
N LEU A 267 21.38 -1.70 6.31
CA LEU A 267 20.75 -2.02 7.60
C LEU A 267 20.65 -3.53 7.80
N ALA A 268 20.28 -4.28 6.76
CA ALA A 268 20.09 -5.71 6.83
C ALA A 268 21.41 -6.49 7.02
N GLU A 269 22.47 -6.11 6.33
CA GLU A 269 23.81 -6.68 6.53
C GLU A 269 24.37 -6.34 7.92
N SER A 270 24.12 -5.12 8.42
CA SER A 270 24.47 -4.75 9.81
C SER A 270 23.73 -5.63 10.82
N ALA A 271 22.43 -5.83 10.62
CA ALA A 271 21.60 -6.64 11.51
C ALA A 271 21.99 -8.12 11.50
N GLN A 272 22.50 -8.64 10.37
CA GLN A 272 23.00 -10.02 10.28
C GLN A 272 24.18 -10.30 11.21
N GLN A 273 25.03 -9.31 11.49
CA GLN A 273 26.12 -9.46 12.47
C GLN A 273 25.60 -9.70 13.89
N PHE A 274 24.39 -9.23 14.19
CA PHE A 274 23.67 -9.45 15.43
C PHE A 274 22.69 -10.64 15.36
N GLY A 275 22.76 -11.47 14.32
CA GLY A 275 21.93 -12.67 14.16
C GLY A 275 20.50 -12.40 13.66
N ILE A 276 20.17 -11.18 13.23
CA ILE A 276 18.86 -10.86 12.67
C ILE A 276 18.84 -11.16 11.17
N SER A 277 17.82 -11.91 10.73
CA SER A 277 17.72 -12.32 9.33
C SER A 277 17.31 -11.17 8.39
N LYS A 278 17.75 -11.22 7.12
CA LYS A 278 17.29 -10.30 6.07
C LYS A 278 15.78 -10.31 5.90
N VAL A 279 15.13 -11.46 6.10
CA VAL A 279 13.68 -11.60 6.07
C VAL A 279 13.02 -10.75 7.16
N ALA A 280 13.52 -10.79 8.39
CA ALA A 280 13.00 -9.95 9.48
C ALA A 280 13.17 -8.46 9.19
N MET A 281 14.30 -8.08 8.57
CA MET A 281 14.57 -6.70 8.14
C MET A 281 13.64 -6.26 7.00
N ALA A 282 13.37 -7.14 6.03
CA ALA A 282 12.39 -6.91 4.97
C ALA A 282 11.00 -6.65 5.58
N ARG A 283 10.57 -7.49 6.52
CA ARG A 283 9.27 -7.35 7.21
C ARG A 283 9.18 -6.05 7.99
N ALA A 284 10.23 -5.69 8.72
CA ALA A 284 10.32 -4.44 9.46
C ALA A 284 10.19 -3.23 8.53
N SER A 285 10.89 -3.24 7.41
CA SER A 285 11.01 -2.09 6.50
C SER A 285 9.70 -1.67 5.82
N VAL A 286 8.66 -2.51 5.85
CA VAL A 286 7.35 -2.20 5.25
C VAL A 286 6.29 -1.79 6.29
N LEU A 287 6.59 -1.78 7.59
CA LEU A 287 5.59 -1.36 8.60
C LEU A 287 5.37 0.17 8.64
N GLY A 288 6.26 0.95 8.02
CA GLY A 288 6.15 2.41 7.87
C GLY A 288 5.24 2.89 6.74
N GLN A 289 4.61 2.01 5.97
CA GLN A 289 3.86 2.39 4.76
C GLN A 289 2.71 3.39 4.96
N PRO A 290 1.97 3.39 6.09
CA PRO A 290 1.01 4.46 6.37
C PRO A 290 1.59 5.89 6.33
N LEU A 291 2.87 6.08 6.70
CA LEU A 291 3.55 7.37 6.52
C LEU A 291 4.00 7.58 5.07
N HIS A 292 4.48 6.54 4.40
CA HIS A 292 4.96 6.63 3.01
C HIS A 292 3.92 7.24 2.07
N VAL A 293 2.66 6.83 2.18
CA VAL A 293 1.56 7.32 1.32
C VAL A 293 1.20 8.79 1.57
N LEU A 294 1.75 9.40 2.63
CA LEU A 294 1.69 10.83 2.89
C LEU A 294 2.90 11.58 2.35
N SER A 295 3.92 10.91 1.82
CA SER A 295 5.11 11.58 1.31
C SER A 295 4.74 12.64 0.26
N PRO A 296 5.37 13.82 0.29
CA PRO A 296 5.32 14.78 -0.82
C PRO A 296 5.88 14.24 -2.13
N LEU A 297 6.54 13.08 -2.11
CA LEU A 297 7.05 12.38 -3.28
C LEU A 297 6.05 11.33 -3.82
N TYR A 298 4.94 11.12 -3.12
CA TYR A 298 3.89 10.18 -3.52
C TYR A 298 2.82 10.87 -4.38
N ALA A 299 2.93 10.70 -5.70
CA ALA A 299 2.08 11.39 -6.68
C ALA A 299 0.57 11.16 -6.48
N ALA A 300 0.16 9.94 -6.14
CA ALA A 300 -1.26 9.63 -5.93
C ALA A 300 -1.87 10.41 -4.75
N GLY A 301 -1.06 10.81 -3.76
CA GLY A 301 -1.51 11.68 -2.67
C GLY A 301 -1.98 13.06 -3.16
N TYR A 302 -1.32 13.64 -4.18
CA TYR A 302 -1.78 14.89 -4.79
C TYR A 302 -3.04 14.70 -5.61
N LEU A 303 -3.18 13.58 -6.32
CA LEU A 303 -4.39 13.24 -7.04
C LEU A 303 -5.59 13.19 -6.08
N LEU A 304 -5.46 12.49 -4.95
CA LEU A 304 -6.51 12.42 -3.93
C LEU A 304 -6.93 13.81 -3.45
N VAL A 305 -5.96 14.64 -3.09
CA VAL A 305 -6.21 15.99 -2.59
C VAL A 305 -6.88 16.86 -3.66
N GLY A 306 -6.43 16.78 -4.91
CA GLY A 306 -7.03 17.49 -6.04
C GLY A 306 -8.45 17.03 -6.35
N MET A 307 -8.73 15.73 -6.29
CA MET A 307 -10.07 15.17 -6.49
C MET A 307 -11.07 15.59 -5.40
N LEU A 308 -10.59 15.75 -4.18
CA LEU A 308 -11.39 16.16 -3.03
C LEU A 308 -11.55 17.68 -2.91
N ASP A 309 -10.78 18.46 -3.67
CA ASP A 309 -10.75 19.91 -3.59
C ASP A 309 -10.45 20.40 -2.15
N ILE A 310 -9.43 19.80 -1.52
CA ILE A 310 -8.98 20.13 -0.15
C ILE A 310 -7.55 20.68 -0.14
N GLU A 311 -7.15 21.32 0.95
CA GLU A 311 -5.79 21.85 1.08
C GLU A 311 -4.80 20.74 1.48
N TYR A 312 -3.72 20.59 0.70
CA TYR A 312 -2.70 19.56 0.95
C TYR A 312 -2.05 19.68 2.34
N GLY A 313 -1.65 20.90 2.73
CA GLY A 313 -0.99 21.16 4.02
C GLY A 313 -1.89 20.85 5.22
N GLN A 314 -3.17 21.22 5.13
CA GLN A 314 -4.16 20.87 6.16
C GLN A 314 -4.39 19.36 6.21
N ASN A 315 -4.50 18.70 5.06
CA ASN A 315 -4.64 17.24 4.98
C ASN A 315 -3.45 16.54 5.66
N GLN A 316 -2.22 16.95 5.36
CA GLN A 316 -1.02 16.42 6.01
C GLN A 316 -1.08 16.51 7.54
N ARG A 317 -1.40 17.68 8.08
CA ARG A 317 -1.47 17.90 9.54
C ARG A 317 -2.52 17.03 10.24
N ILE A 318 -3.60 16.70 9.54
CA ILE A 318 -4.67 15.84 10.06
C ILE A 318 -4.25 14.37 9.98
N VAL A 319 -3.82 13.91 8.80
CA VAL A 319 -3.61 12.48 8.53
C VAL A 319 -2.33 11.97 9.18
N ILE A 320 -1.27 12.78 9.30
CA ILE A 320 0.04 12.32 9.80
C ILE A 320 -0.03 11.68 11.20
N LYS A 321 -0.89 12.19 12.08
CA LYS A 321 -1.09 11.65 13.43
C LYS A 321 -1.69 10.24 13.39
N TRP A 322 -2.63 10.03 12.47
CA TRP A 322 -3.28 8.74 12.27
C TRP A 322 -2.35 7.76 11.53
N ALA A 323 -1.57 8.24 10.57
CA ALA A 323 -0.57 7.43 9.87
C ALA A 323 0.50 6.91 10.85
N ILE A 324 1.04 7.79 11.69
CA ILE A 324 1.96 7.39 12.78
C ILE A 324 1.30 6.40 13.72
N GLY A 325 0.06 6.67 14.15
CA GLY A 325 -0.69 5.74 14.99
C GLY A 325 -0.86 4.36 14.35
N SER A 326 -1.17 4.31 13.05
CA SER A 326 -1.34 3.07 12.29
C SER A 326 -0.03 2.29 12.21
N SER A 327 1.06 2.94 11.81
CA SER A 327 2.39 2.32 11.77
C SER A 327 2.82 1.79 13.13
N LEU A 328 2.71 2.59 14.19
CA LEU A 328 3.09 2.15 15.54
C LEU A 328 2.22 1.00 16.03
N PHE A 329 0.92 1.01 15.72
CA PHE A 329 0.02 -0.09 16.09
C PHE A 329 0.39 -1.39 15.36
N MET A 330 0.70 -1.31 14.06
CA MET A 330 1.19 -2.48 13.30
C MET A 330 2.53 -2.99 13.82
N ILE A 331 3.46 -2.08 14.15
CA ILE A 331 4.76 -2.43 14.74
C ILE A 331 4.57 -3.15 16.07
N LEU A 332 3.71 -2.62 16.95
CA LEU A 332 3.41 -3.25 18.23
C LEU A 332 2.88 -4.68 18.04
N VAL A 333 1.93 -4.88 17.13
CA VAL A 333 1.39 -6.22 16.82
C VAL A 333 2.46 -7.12 16.21
N ALA A 334 3.31 -6.59 15.32
CA ALA A 334 4.41 -7.33 14.73
C ALA A 334 5.42 -7.83 15.78
N CYS A 335 5.72 -7.01 16.79
CA CYS A 335 6.56 -7.39 17.93
C CYS A 335 5.88 -8.46 18.80
N ILE A 336 4.62 -8.28 19.17
CA ILE A 336 3.87 -9.21 20.04
C ILE A 336 3.76 -10.60 19.40
N LEU A 337 3.54 -10.66 18.09
CA LEU A 337 3.39 -11.90 17.34
C LEU A 337 4.73 -12.51 16.88
N GLY A 338 5.87 -11.87 17.20
CA GLY A 338 7.20 -12.33 16.78
C GLY A 338 7.44 -12.27 15.26
N ILE A 339 6.69 -11.42 14.54
CA ILE A 339 6.86 -11.21 13.09
C ILE A 339 8.22 -10.56 12.81
N ILE A 340 8.62 -9.64 13.71
CA ILE A 340 9.95 -9.03 13.77
C ILE A 340 10.55 -9.23 15.18
N PRO A 341 11.86 -9.48 15.29
CA PRO A 341 12.55 -9.48 16.57
C PRO A 341 12.62 -8.06 17.13
N TRP A 342 12.53 -7.94 18.45
CA TRP A 342 12.56 -6.68 19.18
C TRP A 342 13.21 -6.86 20.53
#